data_AF-A0A7C4WZQ4-F1
#
_entry.id   AF-A0A7C4WZQ4-F1
#
_cell.length_a   1.000
_cell.length_b   1.000
_cell.length_c   1.000
_cell.angle_alpha   90.00
_cell.angle_beta   90.00
_cell.angle_gamma   90.00
#
_symmetry.space_group_name_H-M   'P 1'
#
loop_
_entity.id
_entity.type
_entity.pdbx_description
1 polymer ?
#
loop_
_entity_poly.entity_id
_entity_poly.type
_entity_poly.pdbx_seq_one_letter_code
_entity_poly.pdbx_strand_id
1 'polypeptide(L)'
;MERQELRDTIARALTGAAEACPVLSNFVCQAADRFRTGEIREGNELLALILGDLSVLAGLLSDVRHWSEGGGPGQALPTESLEEESRQMLERLRMLQEAQERDDWILLADILEYELSEKVTDWSGLFRDLSTPLLSAQAG
;
A
#
# COMPACT_ATOMS: atom_id res chain seq x y z
N MET A 1 -2.19 -24.09 12.62
CA MET A 1 -1.60 -23.75 11.31
C MET A 1 -0.14 -24.13 11.38
N GLU A 2 0.29 -25.00 10.48
CA GLU A 2 1.69 -25.38 10.39
C GLU A 2 2.52 -24.21 9.85
N ARG A 3 3.80 -24.14 10.23
CA ARG A 3 4.68 -23.01 9.90
C ARG A 3 4.81 -22.78 8.39
N GLN A 4 4.73 -23.86 7.61
CA GLN A 4 4.76 -23.82 6.15
C GLN A 4 3.47 -23.25 5.55
N GLU A 5 2.30 -23.66 6.06
CA GLU A 5 1.00 -23.13 5.60
C GLU A 5 0.87 -21.62 5.83
N LEU A 6 1.38 -21.14 6.97
CA LEU A 6 1.43 -19.70 7.26
C LEU A 6 2.33 -18.97 6.26
N ARG A 7 3.53 -19.49 6.00
CA ARG A 7 4.46 -18.91 5.03
C ARG A 7 3.84 -18.81 3.63
N ASP A 8 3.20 -19.88 3.17
CA ASP A 8 2.57 -19.91 1.84
C ASP A 8 1.35 -18.98 1.76
N THR A 9 0.66 -18.77 2.88
CA THR A 9 -0.44 -17.80 2.97
C THR A 9 0.07 -16.37 2.90
N ILE A 10 1.14 -16.03 3.63
CA ILE A 10 1.79 -14.71 3.57
C ILE A 10 2.33 -14.45 2.15
N ALA A 11 3.01 -15.43 1.55
CA ALA A 11 3.54 -15.29 0.20
C ALA A 11 2.45 -14.97 -0.82
N ARG A 12 1.33 -15.71 -0.79
CA ARG A 12 0.18 -15.45 -1.67
C ARG A 12 -0.46 -14.09 -1.41
N ALA A 13 -0.60 -13.69 -0.15
CA ALA A 13 -1.14 -12.38 0.21
C ALA A 13 -0.26 -11.25 -0.34
N LEU A 14 1.07 -11.36 -0.20
CA LEU A 14 2.03 -10.42 -0.74
C LEU A 14 2.01 -10.36 -2.27
N THR A 15 1.93 -11.51 -2.95
CA THR A 15 1.79 -11.54 -4.42
C THR A 15 0.49 -10.87 -4.87
N GLY A 16 -0.64 -11.17 -4.21
CA GLY A 16 -1.92 -10.54 -4.51
C GLY A 16 -1.91 -9.02 -4.26
N ALA A 17 -1.28 -8.58 -3.16
CA ALA A 17 -1.09 -7.16 -2.87
C ALA A 17 -0.24 -6.47 -3.94
N ALA A 18 0.86 -7.11 -4.38
CA ALA A 18 1.71 -6.59 -5.44
C ALA A 18 0.93 -6.41 -6.76
N GLU A 19 0.05 -7.35 -7.11
CA GLU A 19 -0.79 -7.30 -8.30
C GLU A 19 -1.94 -6.27 -8.18
N ALA A 20 -2.45 -6.04 -6.97
CA ALA A 20 -3.51 -5.07 -6.70
C ALA A 20 -3.01 -3.62 -6.75
N CYS A 21 -1.76 -3.35 -6.34
CA CYS A 21 -1.18 -2.01 -6.29
C CYS A 21 -1.32 -1.20 -7.59
N PRO A 22 -0.96 -1.71 -8.79
CA PRO A 22 -1.15 -0.97 -10.04
C PRO A 22 -2.62 -0.64 -10.35
N VAL A 23 -3.54 -1.54 -9.98
CA VAL A 23 -4.99 -1.31 -10.14
C VAL A 23 -5.46 -0.21 -9.18
N LEU A 24 -5.01 -0.25 -7.93
CA LEU A 24 -5.31 0.78 -6.93
C LEU A 24 -4.73 2.14 -7.33
N SER A 25 -3.50 2.18 -7.86
CA SER A 25 -2.87 3.39 -8.39
C SER A 25 -3.72 4.03 -9.51
N ASN A 26 -4.28 3.22 -10.43
CA ASN A 26 -5.21 3.73 -11.43
C ASN A 26 -6.50 4.31 -10.82
N PHE A 27 -7.01 3.75 -9.73
CA PHE A 27 -8.16 4.33 -9.02
C PHE A 27 -7.78 5.63 -8.31
N VAL A 28 -6.57 5.75 -7.76
CA VAL A 28 -6.03 7.00 -7.20
C VAL A 28 -6.02 8.10 -8.26
N CYS A 29 -5.51 7.84 -9.46
CA CYS A 29 -5.53 8.82 -10.56
C CYS A 29 -6.96 9.17 -10.99
N GLN A 30 -7.87 8.19 -11.04
CA GLN A 30 -9.28 8.49 -11.32
C GLN A 30 -9.92 9.39 -10.25
N ALA A 31 -9.58 9.22 -8.97
CA ALA A 31 -10.04 10.11 -7.91
C ALA A 31 -9.49 11.53 -8.10
N ALA A 32 -8.21 11.66 -8.45
CA ALA A 32 -7.59 12.95 -8.78
C ALA A 32 -8.34 13.65 -9.92
N ASP A 33 -8.68 12.93 -11.00
CA ASP A 33 -9.45 13.47 -12.11
C ASP A 33 -10.82 14.00 -11.68
N ARG A 34 -11.56 13.26 -10.82
CA ARG A 34 -12.86 13.72 -10.28
C ARG A 34 -12.72 15.03 -9.51
N PHE A 35 -11.68 15.19 -8.70
CA PHE A 35 -11.44 16.44 -7.99
C PHE A 35 -11.10 17.59 -8.95
N ARG A 36 -10.31 17.35 -10.00
CA ARG A 36 -9.99 18.38 -11.01
C ARG A 36 -11.19 18.83 -11.83
N THR A 37 -12.11 17.92 -12.13
CA THR A 37 -13.33 18.24 -12.90
C THR A 37 -14.43 18.85 -12.03
N GLY A 38 -14.23 18.95 -10.72
CA GLY A 38 -15.21 19.48 -9.76
C GLY A 38 -16.28 18.46 -9.35
N GLU A 39 -16.10 17.19 -9.67
CA GLU A 39 -16.96 16.06 -9.28
C GLU A 39 -16.61 15.62 -7.84
N ILE A 40 -16.71 16.54 -6.88
CA ILE A 40 -16.18 16.39 -5.51
C ILE A 40 -16.82 15.22 -4.76
N ARG A 41 -18.12 14.98 -4.96
CA ARG A 41 -18.85 13.89 -4.28
C ARG A 41 -18.33 12.53 -4.75
N GLU A 42 -18.26 12.34 -6.06
CA GLU A 42 -17.75 11.13 -6.70
C GLU A 42 -16.27 10.91 -6.36
N GLY A 43 -15.48 11.98 -6.32
CA GLY A 43 -14.08 11.95 -5.88
C GLY A 43 -13.94 11.47 -4.44
N ASN A 44 -14.76 11.99 -3.51
CA ASN A 44 -14.76 11.57 -2.11
C ASN A 44 -15.23 10.11 -1.93
N GLU A 45 -16.25 9.67 -2.67
CA GLU A 45 -16.73 8.28 -2.64
C GLU A 45 -15.63 7.32 -3.08
N LEU A 46 -14.91 7.65 -4.16
CA LEU A 46 -13.79 6.85 -4.65
C LEU A 46 -12.60 6.89 -3.67
N LEU A 47 -12.27 8.06 -3.13
CA LEU A 47 -11.20 8.22 -2.13
C LEU A 47 -11.46 7.38 -0.89
N ALA A 48 -12.70 7.28 -0.40
CA ALA A 48 -13.03 6.44 0.75
C ALA A 48 -12.76 4.95 0.50
N LEU A 49 -13.05 4.46 -0.71
CA LEU A 49 -12.73 3.08 -1.10
C LEU A 49 -11.23 2.85 -1.16
N ILE A 50 -10.49 3.77 -1.79
CA ILE A 50 -9.03 3.75 -1.88
C ILE A 50 -8.39 3.70 -0.49
N LEU A 51 -8.85 4.53 0.45
CA LEU A 51 -8.34 4.54 1.83
C LEU A 51 -8.61 3.21 2.56
N GLY A 52 -9.73 2.55 2.27
CA GLY A 52 -10.02 1.20 2.75
C GLY A 52 -9.00 0.18 2.25
N ASP A 53 -8.73 0.17 0.95
CA ASP A 53 -7.74 -0.74 0.35
C ASP A 53 -6.31 -0.46 0.86
N LEU A 54 -5.92 0.82 0.99
CA LEU A 54 -4.63 1.21 1.57
C LEU A 54 -4.48 0.74 3.02
N SER A 55 -5.56 0.77 3.80
CA SER A 55 -5.55 0.28 5.17
C SER A 55 -5.30 -1.24 5.23
N VAL A 56 -5.85 -2.00 4.28
CA VAL A 56 -5.60 -3.45 4.15
C VAL A 56 -4.13 -3.70 3.80
N LEU A 57 -3.57 -2.95 2.84
CA LEU A 57 -2.17 -3.07 2.43
C LEU A 57 -1.20 -2.72 3.58
N ALA A 58 -1.49 -1.65 4.33
CA ALA A 58 -0.71 -1.25 5.49
C ALA A 58 -0.77 -2.30 6.62
N GLY A 59 -1.94 -2.91 6.83
CA GLY A 59 -2.10 -4.03 7.77
C GLY A 59 -1.23 -5.22 7.39
N LEU A 60 -1.23 -5.63 6.12
CA LEU A 60 -0.38 -6.70 5.62
C LEU A 60 1.12 -6.40 5.84
N LEU A 61 1.54 -5.16 5.60
CA LEU A 61 2.93 -4.75 5.83
C LEU A 61 3.32 -4.87 7.31
N SER A 62 2.42 -4.46 8.20
CA SER A 62 2.59 -4.57 9.65
C SER A 62 2.68 -6.04 10.11
N ASP A 63 1.80 -6.90 9.60
CA ASP A 63 1.78 -8.33 9.90
C ASP A 63 3.09 -9.02 9.46
N VAL A 64 3.58 -8.69 8.27
CA VAL A 64 4.85 -9.22 7.73
C VAL A 64 6.04 -8.77 8.57
N ARG A 65 6.05 -7.51 8.99
CA ARG A 65 7.08 -6.98 9.89
C ARG A 65 7.10 -7.75 11.22
N HIS A 66 5.94 -7.90 11.85
CA HIS A 66 5.81 -8.60 13.12
C HIS A 66 6.24 -10.08 13.02
N TRP A 67 5.88 -10.73 11.93
CA TRP A 67 6.31 -12.10 11.64
C TRP A 67 7.84 -12.22 11.47
N SER A 68 8.48 -11.23 10.86
CA SER A 68 9.94 -11.17 10.69
C SER A 68 10.67 -10.95 12.03
N GLU A 69 10.19 -10.05 12.87
CA GLU A 69 10.75 -9.77 14.20
C GLU A 69 10.63 -10.99 15.15
N GLY A 70 9.58 -11.80 14.98
CA GLY A 70 9.33 -13.02 15.76
C GLY A 70 10.20 -14.24 15.40
N GLY A 71 11.22 -14.09 14.54
CA GLY A 71 12.12 -15.19 14.15
C GLY A 71 11.55 -16.14 13.10
N GLY A 72 10.75 -15.61 12.15
CA GLY A 72 10.32 -16.34 10.96
C GLY A 72 11.50 -16.87 10.13
N PRO A 73 11.39 -18.07 9.51
CA PRO A 73 12.44 -18.63 8.67
C PRO A 73 12.43 -17.91 7.32
N GLY A 74 13.25 -16.88 7.20
CA GLY A 74 13.41 -16.07 6.00
C GLY A 74 14.38 -14.96 6.32
N GLN A 75 15.19 -14.57 5.34
CA GLN A 75 16.16 -13.48 5.44
C GLN A 75 15.58 -12.31 6.25
N ALA A 76 16.35 -11.77 7.21
CA ALA A 76 15.90 -10.63 8.02
C ALA A 76 15.37 -9.55 7.08
N LEU A 77 14.05 -9.37 7.06
CA LEU A 77 13.47 -8.29 6.29
C LEU A 77 14.00 -6.99 6.88
N PRO A 78 14.34 -5.98 6.06
CA PRO A 78 14.80 -4.71 6.55
C PRO A 78 13.62 -4.00 7.24
N THR A 79 13.38 -4.31 8.51
CA THR A 79 12.23 -3.81 9.29
C THR A 79 12.23 -2.29 9.40
N GLU A 80 13.41 -1.67 9.51
CA GLU A 80 13.58 -0.22 9.44
C GLU A 80 13.07 0.37 8.11
N SER A 81 13.28 -0.36 7.00
CA SER A 81 12.74 0.03 5.69
C SER A 81 11.22 -0.04 5.67
N LEU A 82 10.60 -1.05 6.30
CA LEU A 82 9.14 -1.18 6.34
C LEU A 82 8.49 -0.09 7.23
N GLU A 83 9.16 0.31 8.31
CA GLU A 83 8.72 1.43 9.14
C GLU A 83 8.83 2.77 8.42
N GLU A 84 9.92 2.99 7.68
CA GLU A 84 10.08 4.16 6.80
C GLU A 84 8.94 4.22 5.77
N GLU A 85 8.66 3.11 5.09
CA GLU A 85 7.56 3.00 4.12
C GLU A 85 6.19 3.37 4.72
N SER A 86 5.91 2.87 5.93
CA SER A 86 4.68 3.18 6.66
C SER A 86 4.58 4.65 7.03
N ARG A 87 5.68 5.25 7.50
CA ARG A 87 5.75 6.68 7.85
C ARG A 87 5.55 7.57 6.64
N GLN A 88 6.18 7.25 5.52
CA GLN A 88 6.03 7.98 4.27
C GLN A 88 4.60 7.95 3.74
N MET A 89 3.92 6.81 3.85
CA MET A 89 2.49 6.71 3.50
C MET A 89 1.63 7.60 4.41
N LEU A 90 1.84 7.54 5.73
CA LEU A 90 1.10 8.36 6.69
C LEU A 90 1.27 9.86 6.44
N GLU A 91 2.46 10.30 6.05
CA GLU A 91 2.72 11.70 5.69
C GLU A 91 1.85 12.15 4.50
N ARG A 92 1.77 11.33 3.44
CA ARG A 92 0.93 11.61 2.26
C ARG A 92 -0.56 11.62 2.60
N LEU A 93 -1.02 10.65 3.39
CA LEU A 93 -2.40 10.61 3.87
C LEU A 93 -2.76 11.85 4.70
N ARG A 94 -1.82 12.33 5.53
CA ARG A 94 -1.99 13.57 6.28
C ARG A 94 -2.08 14.78 5.35
N MET A 95 -1.24 14.88 4.33
CA MET A 95 -1.32 15.96 3.34
C MET A 95 -2.66 15.96 2.59
N LEU A 96 -3.17 14.78 2.23
CA LEU A 96 -4.51 14.64 1.63
C LEU A 96 -5.61 15.15 2.58
N GLN A 97 -5.55 14.74 3.86
CA GLN A 97 -6.51 15.20 4.86
C GLN A 97 -6.44 16.73 5.02
N GLU A 98 -5.25 17.31 5.13
CA GLU A 98 -5.06 18.76 5.27
C GLU A 98 -5.58 19.54 4.05
N ALA A 99 -5.41 19.00 2.83
CA ALA A 99 -5.98 19.59 1.62
C ALA A 99 -7.52 19.49 1.61
N GLN A 100 -8.07 18.33 1.99
CA GLN A 100 -9.51 18.09 2.07
C GLN A 100 -10.19 18.99 3.11
N GLU A 101 -9.59 19.18 4.29
CA GLU A 101 -10.12 20.06 5.35
C GLU A 101 -10.16 21.54 4.95
N ARG A 102 -9.35 21.93 3.95
CA ARG A 102 -9.28 23.31 3.42
C ARG A 102 -10.09 23.50 2.14
N ASP A 103 -10.80 22.47 1.70
CA ASP A 103 -11.48 22.42 0.40
C ASP A 103 -10.53 22.72 -0.79
N ASP A 104 -9.24 22.40 -0.66
CA ASP A 104 -8.23 22.63 -1.70
C ASP A 104 -8.18 21.42 -2.64
N TRP A 105 -9.20 21.35 -3.51
CA TRP A 105 -9.40 20.22 -4.43
C TRP A 105 -8.30 20.07 -5.48
N ILE A 106 -7.64 21.17 -5.85
CA ILE A 106 -6.52 21.14 -6.80
C ILE A 106 -5.31 20.51 -6.13
N LEU A 107 -4.95 20.96 -4.92
CA LEU A 107 -3.86 20.36 -4.16
C LEU A 107 -4.15 18.89 -3.83
N LEU A 108 -5.39 18.57 -3.44
CA LEU A 108 -5.81 17.18 -3.19
C LEU A 108 -5.59 16.31 -4.43
N ALA A 109 -6.00 16.78 -5.62
CA ALA A 109 -5.78 16.06 -6.86
C ALA A 109 -4.29 15.89 -7.21
N ASP A 110 -3.48 16.91 -6.97
CA ASP A 110 -2.03 16.85 -7.25
C ASP A 110 -1.32 15.85 -6.32
N ILE A 111 -1.67 15.81 -5.02
CA ILE A 111 -1.13 14.82 -4.09
C ILE A 111 -1.56 13.41 -4.52
N LEU A 112 -2.83 13.22 -4.92
CA LEU A 112 -3.31 11.92 -5.39
C LEU A 112 -2.55 11.45 -6.64
N GLU A 113 -2.50 12.27 -7.69
CA GLU A 113 -1.89 11.89 -8.96
C GLU A 113 -0.38 11.72 -8.87
N TYR A 114 0.33 12.66 -8.26
CA TYR A 114 1.79 12.71 -8.36
C TYR A 114 2.51 12.09 -7.16
N GLU A 115 1.87 11.99 -6.00
CA GLU A 115 2.55 11.47 -4.79
C GLU A 115 1.99 10.14 -4.33
N LEU A 116 0.66 10.02 -4.19
CA LEU A 116 0.05 8.80 -3.68
C LEU A 116 0.09 7.68 -4.73
N SER A 117 -0.22 7.98 -6.00
CA SER A 117 -0.22 6.96 -7.06
C SER A 117 1.17 6.34 -7.25
N GLU A 118 2.23 7.15 -7.21
CA GLU A 118 3.62 6.70 -7.26
C GLU A 118 3.92 5.82 -6.05
N LYS A 119 3.56 6.27 -4.84
CA LYS A 119 3.82 5.50 -3.62
C LYS A 119 3.13 4.14 -3.61
N VAL A 120 1.88 4.07 -4.07
CA VAL A 120 1.13 2.80 -4.20
C VAL A 120 1.80 1.89 -5.24
N THR A 121 2.34 2.47 -6.30
CA THR A 121 3.07 1.72 -7.33
C THR A 121 4.38 1.16 -6.77
N ASP A 122 5.13 1.95 -5.99
CA ASP A 122 6.35 1.50 -5.31
C ASP A 122 6.06 0.32 -4.36
N TRP A 123 4.93 0.36 -3.66
CA TRP A 123 4.48 -0.74 -2.81
C TRP A 123 4.27 -2.05 -3.58
N SER A 124 3.96 -2.01 -4.89
CA SER A 124 3.92 -3.22 -5.73
C SER A 124 5.29 -3.92 -5.76
N GLY A 125 6.36 -3.15 -5.95
CA GLY A 125 7.74 -3.65 -5.94
C GLY A 125 8.11 -4.20 -4.57
N LEU A 126 7.80 -3.44 -3.52
CA LEU A 126 8.02 -3.86 -2.14
C LEU A 126 7.37 -5.21 -1.83
N PHE A 127 6.07 -5.37 -2.10
CA PHE A 127 5.36 -6.62 -1.83
C PHE A 127 5.92 -7.80 -2.65
N ARG A 128 6.33 -7.55 -3.89
CA ARG A 128 6.97 -8.56 -4.74
C ARG A 128 8.30 -9.02 -4.15
N ASP A 129 9.13 -8.09 -3.71
CA ASP A 129 10.44 -8.38 -3.11
C ASP A 129 10.27 -9.14 -1.78
N LEU A 130 9.27 -8.79 -0.99
CA LEU A 130 8.90 -9.50 0.24
C LEU A 130 8.40 -10.93 -0.03
N SER A 131 7.65 -11.16 -1.13
CA SER A 131 7.11 -12.48 -1.47
C SER A 131 8.17 -13.45 -2.01
N THR A 132 9.17 -12.94 -2.73
CA THR A 132 10.19 -13.74 -3.43
C THR A 132 10.95 -14.73 -2.54
N PRO A 133 11.54 -14.34 -1.39
CA PRO A 133 12.23 -15.27 -0.51
C PRO A 133 11.29 -16.29 0.14
N LEU A 134 9.99 -15.99 0.24
CA LEU A 134 9.02 -16.92 0.80
C LEU A 134 8.69 -18.05 -0.18
N LEU A 135 8.72 -17.77 -1.48
CA LEU A 135 8.47 -18.74 -2.55
C LEU A 135 9.72 -19.55 -2.94
N SER A 136 10.91 -18.95 -2.89
CA SER A 136 12.16 -19.59 -3.37
C SER A 136 12.70 -20.71 -2.46
N ALA A 137 12.29 -20.75 -1.18
CA ALA A 137 12.66 -21.83 -0.27
C ALA A 137 11.90 -23.15 -0.51
N GLN A 138 11.08 -23.23 -1.56
CA GLN A 138 10.42 -24.48 -1.98
C GLN A 138 11.26 -25.32 -2.96
N ALA A 139 12.39 -24.81 -3.45
CA ALA A 139 13.21 -25.46 -4.49
C ALA A 139 14.46 -26.21 -3.97
N GLY A 140 14.62 -26.37 -2.66
CA GLY A 140 15.79 -26.97 -2.02
C GLY A 140 15.45 -28.04 -0.99
#